data_AF-A0A965VUF5-F1
#
_entry.id   AF-A0A965VUF5-F1
#
_cell.length_a   1.000
_cell.length_b   1.000
_cell.length_c   1.000
_cell.angle_alpha   90.00
_cell.angle_beta   90.00
_cell.angle_gamma   90.00
#
_symmetry.space_group_name_H-M   'P 1'
#
loop_
_entity.id
_entity.type
_entity.pdbx_description
1 polymer ?
#
loop_
_entity_poly.entity_id
_entity_poly.type
_entity_poly.pdbx_seq_one_letter_code
_entity_poly.pdbx_strand_id
1 'polypeptide(L)'
;MNNLLVQYKNIKFINNIGLSSTDFCNKIVTETKNNLYKLYYTYNFSHVIFIASIMEQEEYQFIDDFGKNINIFVYNDNNIQLRKNLNIKKILQKDKNQSEYDTISIPKLVNNELFFSSPDQTIKNNHIISFLDSIDSLPNWLHNFLYPTSKLPIKLFNNNTIIHPQNLGLVSENDKALLLRQSKYYLAINDDYVPEAWASQCLVLSKDDLETLQPTTYKNSKSFQSYSNFLKVLFRE
;
A
#
# COMPACT_ATOMS: atom_id res chain seq x y z
N MET A 1 -8.46 -17.78 -17.88
CA MET A 1 -8.26 -16.61 -16.99
C MET A 1 -7.00 -16.88 -16.19
N ASN A 2 -6.04 -15.96 -16.14
CA ASN A 2 -4.80 -16.20 -15.42
C ASN A 2 -5.03 -16.10 -13.91
N ASN A 3 -4.32 -16.88 -13.12
CA ASN A 3 -4.39 -16.81 -11.67
C ASN A 3 -3.09 -16.22 -11.11
N LEU A 4 -3.21 -15.22 -10.25
CA LEU A 4 -2.14 -14.58 -9.49
C LEU A 4 -2.19 -15.05 -8.04
N LEU A 5 -1.15 -15.74 -7.58
CA LEU A 5 -0.94 -15.94 -6.15
C LEU A 5 -0.22 -14.72 -5.58
N VAL A 6 -0.67 -14.23 -4.43
CA VAL A 6 0.00 -13.15 -3.69
C VAL A 6 0.17 -13.62 -2.26
N GLN A 7 1.41 -13.70 -1.80
CA GLN A 7 1.70 -14.04 -0.42
C GLN A 7 1.09 -12.96 0.49
N TYR A 8 0.31 -13.38 1.48
CA TYR A 8 -0.35 -12.44 2.39
C TYR A 8 0.66 -11.80 3.35
N LYS A 9 0.55 -10.47 3.48
CA LYS A 9 1.13 -9.69 4.57
C LYS A 9 0.29 -8.43 4.75
N ASN A 10 0.06 -8.03 6.00
CA ASN A 10 -0.70 -6.82 6.30
C ASN A 10 0.11 -5.54 6.00
N ILE A 11 0.21 -5.20 4.72
CA ILE A 11 0.89 -3.99 4.22
C ILE A 11 0.06 -3.39 3.08
N LYS A 12 0.14 -2.06 2.93
CA LYS A 12 -0.67 -1.30 1.97
C LYS A 12 -0.70 -1.92 0.57
N PHE A 13 0.47 -2.25 0.01
CA PHE A 13 0.58 -2.78 -1.35
C PHE A 13 -0.21 -4.09 -1.54
N ILE A 14 -0.02 -5.06 -0.63
CA ILE A 14 -0.66 -6.38 -0.70
C ILE A 14 -2.16 -6.29 -0.43
N ASN A 15 -2.54 -5.50 0.58
CA ASN A 15 -3.95 -5.26 0.90
C ASN A 15 -4.70 -4.67 -0.31
N ASN A 16 -4.11 -3.69 -0.99
CA ASN A 16 -4.72 -3.08 -2.18
C ASN A 16 -4.68 -3.97 -3.43
N ILE A 17 -3.68 -4.85 -3.58
CA ILE A 17 -3.76 -5.91 -4.59
C ILE A 17 -4.96 -6.81 -4.31
N GLY A 18 -5.16 -7.26 -3.07
CA GLY A 18 -6.30 -8.11 -2.72
C GLY A 18 -7.66 -7.45 -2.97
N LEU A 19 -7.78 -6.15 -2.67
CA LEU A 19 -9.03 -5.41 -2.75
C LEU A 19 -9.37 -4.83 -4.13
N SER A 20 -8.39 -4.65 -5.02
CA SER A 20 -8.64 -4.08 -6.35
C SER A 20 -9.52 -5.00 -7.21
N SER A 21 -10.15 -4.49 -8.26
CA SER A 21 -10.83 -5.33 -9.24
C SER A 21 -9.95 -5.56 -10.47
N THR A 22 -9.95 -6.78 -11.01
CA THR A 22 -9.18 -7.11 -12.23
C THR A 22 -10.04 -8.00 -13.12
N ASP A 23 -10.20 -7.60 -14.38
CA ASP A 23 -10.95 -8.34 -15.40
C ASP A 23 -10.11 -9.42 -16.09
N PHE A 24 -8.77 -9.34 -15.99
CA PHE A 24 -7.84 -10.23 -16.70
C PHE A 24 -7.23 -11.35 -15.84
N CYS A 25 -7.31 -11.26 -14.51
CA CYS A 25 -6.77 -12.28 -13.60
C CYS A 25 -7.63 -12.49 -12.36
N ASN A 26 -7.63 -13.71 -11.84
CA ASN A 26 -8.10 -14.00 -10.49
C ASN A 26 -6.93 -13.87 -9.51
N LYS A 27 -7.18 -13.31 -8.33
CA LYS A 27 -6.16 -13.10 -7.30
C LYS A 27 -6.44 -13.98 -6.10
N ILE A 28 -5.41 -14.68 -5.65
CA ILE A 28 -5.44 -15.54 -4.48
C ILE A 28 -4.47 -14.91 -3.48
N VAL A 29 -5.00 -14.20 -2.48
CA VAL A 29 -4.18 -13.58 -1.44
C VAL A 29 -4.28 -14.44 -0.19
N THR A 30 -3.19 -15.14 0.15
CA THR A 30 -3.19 -16.12 1.24
C THR A 30 -1.80 -16.32 1.81
N GLU A 31 -1.73 -16.88 3.01
CA GLU A 31 -0.48 -17.43 3.54
C GLU A 31 -0.03 -18.63 2.69
N THR A 32 1.28 -18.68 2.41
CA THR A 32 1.91 -19.71 1.58
C THR A 32 2.56 -20.82 2.40
N LYS A 33 2.84 -20.54 3.68
CA LYS A 33 3.57 -21.42 4.59
C LYS A 33 2.96 -22.82 4.66
N ASN A 34 3.77 -23.82 4.33
CA ASN A 34 3.44 -25.25 4.29
C ASN A 34 2.27 -25.60 3.36
N ASN A 35 1.97 -24.76 2.38
CA ASN A 35 0.79 -24.91 1.54
C ASN A 35 1.05 -24.51 0.07
N LEU A 36 2.24 -24.03 -0.27
CA LEU A 36 2.52 -23.41 -1.57
C LEU A 36 2.32 -24.40 -2.73
N TYR A 37 2.83 -25.62 -2.60
CA TYR A 37 2.65 -26.67 -3.61
C TYR A 37 1.18 -27.07 -3.76
N LYS A 38 0.45 -27.19 -2.64
CA LYS A 38 -0.98 -27.49 -2.67
C LYS A 38 -1.77 -26.36 -3.33
N LEU A 39 -1.46 -25.10 -3.03
CA LEU A 39 -2.05 -23.94 -3.70
C LEU A 39 -1.77 -23.98 -5.20
N TYR A 40 -0.55 -24.33 -5.60
CA TYR A 40 -0.19 -24.45 -7.01
C TYR A 40 -1.02 -25.51 -7.73
N TYR A 41 -1.11 -26.73 -7.19
CA TYR A 41 -1.92 -27.78 -7.81
C TYR A 41 -3.44 -27.53 -7.74
N THR A 42 -3.91 -26.76 -6.75
CA THR A 42 -5.33 -26.40 -6.61
C THR A 42 -5.75 -25.31 -7.59
N TYR A 43 -4.94 -24.26 -7.71
CA TYR A 43 -5.31 -23.06 -8.44
C TYR A 43 -4.57 -22.89 -9.77
N ASN A 44 -3.53 -23.67 -10.04
CA ASN A 44 -2.70 -23.63 -11.24
C ASN A 44 -2.32 -22.18 -11.62
N PHE A 45 -1.73 -21.46 -10.68
CA PHE A 45 -1.35 -20.05 -10.91
C PHE A 45 -0.15 -19.94 -11.83
N SER A 46 -0.20 -18.97 -12.75
CA SER A 46 0.89 -18.69 -13.69
C SER A 46 1.79 -17.55 -13.23
N HIS A 47 1.34 -16.78 -12.24
CA HIS A 47 2.06 -15.66 -11.67
C HIS A 47 2.02 -15.74 -10.15
N VAL A 48 3.10 -15.35 -9.48
CA VAL A 48 3.14 -15.27 -8.02
C VAL A 48 3.92 -14.03 -7.57
N ILE A 49 3.45 -13.38 -6.51
CA ILE A 49 4.17 -12.33 -5.80
C ILE A 49 4.51 -12.85 -4.39
N PHE A 50 5.79 -13.12 -4.15
CA PHE A 50 6.31 -13.39 -2.80
C PHE A 50 6.78 -12.10 -2.13
N ILE A 51 6.89 -12.11 -0.80
CA ILE A 51 7.32 -10.97 0.01
C ILE A 51 8.65 -11.29 0.66
N ALA A 52 9.69 -10.55 0.30
CA ALA A 52 11.07 -10.85 0.64
C ALA A 52 11.29 -11.09 2.15
N SER A 53 10.65 -10.30 3.01
CA SER A 53 10.80 -10.38 4.47
C SER A 53 10.23 -11.60 5.14
N ILE A 54 9.42 -12.39 4.45
CA ILE A 54 8.75 -13.57 5.01
C ILE A 54 8.91 -14.81 4.11
N MET A 55 9.80 -14.77 3.12
CA MET A 55 10.11 -15.96 2.31
C MET A 55 10.80 -17.02 3.16
N GLU A 56 10.23 -18.22 3.20
CA GLU A 56 10.76 -19.39 3.89
C GLU A 56 11.38 -20.38 2.89
N GLN A 57 11.87 -21.52 3.40
CA GLN A 57 12.54 -22.53 2.59
C GLN A 57 11.63 -23.10 1.49
N GLU A 58 10.32 -23.24 1.75
CA GLU A 58 9.36 -23.74 0.77
C GLU A 58 9.26 -22.81 -0.44
N GLU A 59 9.20 -21.49 -0.25
CA GLU A 59 9.16 -20.52 -1.35
C GLU A 59 10.44 -20.59 -2.19
N TYR A 60 11.61 -20.71 -1.56
CA TYR A 60 12.86 -20.87 -2.30
C TYR A 60 12.88 -22.15 -3.13
N GLN A 61 12.47 -23.29 -2.55
CA GLN A 61 12.41 -24.55 -3.28
C GLN A 61 11.41 -24.48 -4.44
N PHE A 62 10.25 -23.84 -4.22
CA PHE A 62 9.25 -23.66 -5.25
C PHE A 62 9.77 -22.82 -6.43
N ILE A 63 10.59 -21.79 -6.15
CA ILE A 63 11.25 -21.00 -7.19
C ILE A 63 12.20 -21.87 -8.02
N ASP A 64 12.99 -22.73 -7.37
CA ASP A 64 13.93 -23.62 -8.04
C ASP A 64 13.19 -24.65 -8.93
N ASP A 65 12.08 -25.20 -8.42
CA ASP A 65 11.29 -26.23 -9.12
C ASP A 65 10.47 -25.64 -10.28
N PHE A 66 9.86 -24.47 -10.10
CA PHE A 66 8.83 -23.94 -11.01
C PHE A 66 9.15 -22.58 -11.64
N GLY A 67 10.21 -21.89 -11.25
CA GLY A 67 10.51 -20.53 -11.74
C GLY A 67 10.72 -20.42 -13.25
N LYS A 68 10.94 -21.55 -13.95
CA LYS A 68 11.01 -21.58 -15.42
C LYS A 68 9.63 -21.53 -16.09
N ASN A 69 8.61 -21.97 -15.38
CA ASN A 69 7.24 -22.15 -15.89
C ASN A 69 6.27 -21.10 -15.33
N ILE A 70 6.61 -20.48 -14.20
CA ILE A 70 5.79 -19.51 -13.48
C ILE A 70 6.52 -18.17 -13.46
N ASN A 71 5.79 -17.08 -13.71
CA ASN A 71 6.30 -15.73 -13.55
C ASN A 71 6.35 -15.36 -12.07
N ILE A 72 7.54 -15.45 -11.47
CA ILE A 72 7.75 -15.18 -10.05
C ILE A 72 8.23 -13.74 -9.86
N PHE A 73 7.49 -12.96 -9.08
CA PHE A 73 7.89 -11.63 -8.63
C PHE A 73 8.15 -11.65 -7.14
N VAL A 74 9.08 -10.81 -6.68
CA VAL A 74 9.36 -10.63 -5.26
C VAL A 74 9.16 -9.19 -4.88
N TYR A 75 8.21 -8.91 -4.00
CA TYR A 75 8.05 -7.60 -3.38
C TYR A 75 9.07 -7.42 -2.26
N ASN A 76 10.01 -6.49 -2.47
CA ASN A 76 11.06 -6.18 -1.52
C ASN A 76 10.64 -5.01 -0.63
N ASP A 77 9.98 -5.34 0.49
CA ASP A 77 9.38 -4.36 1.39
C ASP A 77 10.39 -3.67 2.31
N ASN A 78 11.52 -4.34 2.60
CA ASN A 78 12.51 -3.90 3.58
C ASN A 78 13.96 -3.94 3.04
N ASN A 79 14.16 -3.83 1.71
CA ASN A 79 15.48 -3.90 1.07
C ASN A 79 16.32 -5.12 1.48
N ILE A 80 15.67 -6.28 1.52
CA ILE A 80 16.29 -7.54 1.90
C ILE A 80 17.06 -8.09 0.72
N GLN A 81 18.28 -8.56 0.99
CA GLN A 81 19.09 -9.26 0.01
C GLN A 81 18.58 -10.69 -0.15
N LEU A 82 18.13 -11.04 -1.36
CA LEU A 82 17.70 -12.38 -1.70
C LEU A 82 18.90 -13.31 -1.94
N ARG A 83 18.66 -14.63 -1.86
CA ARG A 83 19.64 -15.64 -2.31
C ARG A 83 20.01 -15.37 -3.77
N LYS A 84 21.24 -15.67 -4.17
CA LYS A 84 21.72 -15.50 -5.55
C LYS A 84 21.11 -16.56 -6.48
N ASN A 85 21.02 -16.22 -7.76
CA ASN A 85 20.61 -17.11 -8.86
C ASN A 85 19.18 -17.69 -8.73
N LEU A 86 18.28 -17.00 -8.01
CA LEU A 86 16.88 -17.39 -7.99
C LEU A 86 16.27 -17.11 -9.36
N ASN A 87 15.48 -18.07 -9.86
CA ASN A 87 14.76 -17.91 -11.12
C ASN A 87 13.49 -17.09 -10.93
N ILE A 88 13.68 -15.82 -10.56
CA ILE A 88 12.62 -14.82 -10.44
C ILE A 88 12.61 -13.94 -11.68
N LYS A 89 11.42 -13.49 -12.06
CA LYS A 89 11.22 -12.59 -13.19
C LYS A 89 11.78 -11.21 -12.86
N LYS A 90 11.26 -10.56 -11.81
CA LYS A 90 11.68 -9.21 -11.35
C LYS A 90 11.42 -8.98 -9.86
N ILE A 91 12.15 -8.04 -9.28
CA ILE A 91 11.89 -7.51 -7.93
C ILE A 91 10.99 -6.27 -8.03
N LEU A 92 9.96 -6.20 -7.20
CA LEU A 92 9.08 -5.04 -7.04
C LEU A 92 9.53 -4.23 -5.83
N GLN A 93 9.83 -2.95 -6.01
CA GLN A 93 10.30 -2.07 -4.92
C GLN A 93 9.69 -0.67 -5.04
N LYS A 94 9.36 -0.02 -3.90
CA LYS A 94 8.88 1.38 -3.90
C LYS A 94 9.96 2.32 -4.44
N ASP A 95 11.16 2.23 -3.88
CA ASP A 95 12.31 3.04 -4.28
C ASP A 95 13.31 2.20 -5.07
N LYS A 96 13.95 2.79 -6.09
CA LYS A 96 15.00 2.09 -6.86
C LYS A 96 16.24 1.92 -5.98
N ASN A 97 16.39 0.76 -5.36
CA ASN A 97 17.61 0.37 -4.69
C ASN A 97 18.49 -0.49 -5.59
N GLN A 98 19.80 -0.47 -5.33
CA GLN A 98 20.77 -1.31 -6.01
C GLN A 98 20.43 -2.77 -5.70
N SER A 99 19.99 -3.50 -6.72
CA SER A 99 19.67 -4.92 -6.67
C SER A 99 20.44 -5.63 -7.77
N GLU A 100 20.93 -6.83 -7.48
CA GLU A 100 21.57 -7.71 -8.47
C GLU A 100 20.55 -8.27 -9.49
N TYR A 101 19.25 -8.16 -9.20
CA TYR A 101 18.14 -8.57 -10.05
C TYR A 101 17.50 -7.39 -10.79
N ASP A 102 16.85 -7.66 -11.93
CA ASP A 102 16.02 -6.66 -12.63
C ASP A 102 14.88 -6.18 -11.70
N THR A 103 14.68 -4.86 -11.66
CA THR A 103 13.76 -4.24 -10.72
C THR A 103 12.70 -3.39 -11.40
N ILE A 104 11.45 -3.56 -10.96
CA ILE A 104 10.35 -2.66 -11.25
C ILE A 104 10.18 -1.74 -10.04
N SER A 105 10.36 -0.44 -10.29
CA SER A 105 9.94 0.58 -9.34
C SER A 105 8.41 0.70 -9.37
N ILE A 106 7.79 0.52 -8.21
CA ILE A 106 6.34 0.62 -8.06
C ILE A 106 5.98 2.10 -8.10
N PRO A 107 5.15 2.55 -9.06
CA PRO A 107 4.74 3.95 -9.13
C PRO A 107 3.80 4.27 -7.97
N LYS A 108 3.38 5.54 -7.86
CA LYS A 108 2.28 5.90 -6.96
C LYS A 108 1.00 5.21 -7.43
N LEU A 109 0.52 4.24 -6.65
CA LEU A 109 -0.65 3.43 -6.97
C LEU A 109 -1.86 3.86 -6.14
N VAL A 110 -3.05 3.83 -6.73
CA VAL A 110 -4.34 4.05 -6.07
C VAL A 110 -5.28 2.88 -6.38
N ASN A 111 -5.97 2.38 -5.37
CA ASN A 111 -7.08 1.45 -5.58
C ASN A 111 -8.33 2.28 -5.95
N ASN A 112 -8.59 2.42 -7.25
CA ASN A 112 -9.62 3.31 -7.72
C ASN A 112 -11.00 2.89 -7.24
N GLU A 113 -11.27 1.60 -7.20
CA GLU A 113 -12.53 1.03 -6.74
C GLU A 113 -12.83 1.40 -5.28
N LEU A 114 -11.77 1.51 -4.48
CA LEU A 114 -11.88 1.82 -3.07
C LEU A 114 -11.86 3.32 -2.77
N PHE A 115 -11.03 4.10 -3.45
CA PHE A 115 -10.78 5.51 -3.08
C PHE A 115 -11.47 6.53 -3.98
N PHE A 116 -11.89 6.17 -5.20
CA PHE A 116 -12.74 7.05 -6.00
C PHE A 116 -14.17 6.95 -5.47
N SER A 117 -14.67 8.05 -4.93
CA SER A 117 -16.09 8.18 -4.61
C SER A 117 -16.90 8.17 -5.90
N SER A 118 -18.00 7.41 -5.94
CA SER A 118 -19.16 7.88 -6.70
C SER A 118 -19.53 9.28 -6.15
N PRO A 119 -19.92 10.25 -6.98
CA PRO A 119 -20.23 11.62 -6.56
C PRO A 119 -21.41 11.76 -5.58
N ASP A 120 -21.92 10.65 -5.04
CA ASP A 120 -22.92 10.67 -3.99
C ASP A 120 -22.35 11.34 -2.73
N GLN A 121 -23.05 12.41 -2.36
CA GLN A 121 -22.66 13.49 -1.47
C GLN A 121 -22.33 13.01 -0.04
N THR A 122 -21.17 12.40 0.17
CA THR A 122 -20.67 12.21 1.53
C THR A 122 -20.32 13.60 2.07
N ILE A 123 -21.11 14.09 3.02
CA ILE A 123 -20.87 15.38 3.68
C ILE A 123 -19.50 15.29 4.36
N LYS A 124 -18.53 16.04 3.83
CA LYS A 124 -17.19 16.13 4.41
C LYS A 124 -17.24 16.96 5.68
N ASN A 125 -16.80 16.38 6.78
CA ASN A 125 -16.62 17.08 8.04
C ASN A 125 -15.29 17.84 8.03
N ASN A 126 -15.20 18.96 8.77
CA ASN A 126 -13.97 19.77 8.91
C ASN A 126 -12.87 19.09 9.77
N HIS A 127 -12.85 17.75 9.85
CA HIS A 127 -11.81 17.00 10.54
C HIS A 127 -10.54 16.88 9.69
N ILE A 128 -9.39 16.88 10.35
CA ILE A 128 -8.09 16.56 9.76
C ILE A 128 -7.76 15.13 10.14
N ILE A 129 -7.42 14.28 9.17
CA ILE A 129 -7.00 12.90 9.45
C ILE A 129 -5.58 12.64 8.94
N SER A 130 -4.86 11.73 9.59
CA SER A 130 -3.60 11.19 9.09
C SER A 130 -3.49 9.69 9.39
N PHE A 131 -2.80 8.98 8.51
CA PHE A 131 -2.44 7.57 8.69
C PHE A 131 -0.96 7.45 9.02
N LEU A 132 -0.62 6.63 10.02
CA LEU A 132 0.72 6.49 10.58
C LEU A 132 1.40 5.16 10.19
N ASP A 133 0.91 4.47 9.14
CA ASP A 133 1.31 3.09 8.77
C ASP A 133 2.82 2.88 8.59
N SER A 134 3.56 3.90 8.16
CA SER A 134 4.99 3.81 7.81
C SER A 134 5.84 4.79 8.63
N ILE A 135 5.43 5.07 9.87
CA ILE A 135 6.09 6.05 10.73
C ILE A 135 6.39 5.39 12.07
N ASP A 136 7.64 5.41 12.53
CA ASP A 136 8.01 4.77 13.80
C ASP A 136 7.70 5.62 15.03
N SER A 137 7.65 6.94 14.87
CA SER A 137 7.41 7.91 15.95
C SER A 137 6.71 9.17 15.45
N LEU A 138 5.92 9.82 16.31
CA LEU A 138 5.30 11.09 15.95
C LEU A 138 6.37 12.15 15.69
N PRO A 139 6.30 12.90 14.58
CA PRO A 139 7.22 14.00 14.36
C PRO A 139 7.07 15.07 15.44
N ASN A 140 8.21 15.58 15.94
CA ASN A 140 8.24 16.60 17.00
C ASN A 140 7.36 17.83 16.67
N TRP A 141 7.32 18.26 15.40
CA TRP A 141 6.53 19.42 14.98
C TRP A 141 5.02 19.20 15.17
N LEU A 142 4.54 17.96 15.10
CA LEU A 142 3.11 17.65 15.18
C LEU A 142 2.57 17.85 16.60
N HIS A 143 3.43 17.70 17.63
CA HIS A 143 3.03 17.92 19.03
C HIS A 143 2.50 19.33 19.32
N ASN A 144 2.91 20.33 18.53
CA ASN A 144 2.40 21.70 18.67
C ASN A 144 0.94 21.83 18.21
N PHE A 145 0.46 20.91 17.37
CA PHE A 145 -0.88 20.90 16.79
C PHE A 145 -1.80 19.84 17.41
N LEU A 146 -1.27 19.01 18.31
CA LEU A 146 -2.02 18.00 19.04
C LEU A 146 -2.37 18.49 20.45
N TYR A 147 -3.38 17.87 21.06
CA TYR A 147 -3.73 18.04 22.46
C TYR A 147 -2.56 17.57 23.35
N PRO A 148 -2.23 18.26 24.46
CA PRO A 148 -2.96 19.40 25.04
C PRO A 148 -2.59 20.76 24.46
N THR A 149 -1.55 20.85 23.62
CA THR A 149 -1.02 22.11 23.10
C THR A 149 -2.02 22.85 22.20
N SER A 150 -2.81 22.11 21.43
CA SER A 150 -3.79 22.66 20.49
C SER A 150 -5.14 21.94 20.59
N LYS A 151 -6.18 22.64 20.14
CA LYS A 151 -7.55 22.13 19.98
C LYS A 151 -7.90 21.79 18.53
N LEU A 152 -6.92 21.83 17.62
CA LEU A 152 -7.13 21.50 16.22
C LEU A 152 -7.61 20.04 16.10
N PRO A 153 -8.71 19.74 15.38
CA PRO A 153 -9.34 18.43 15.40
C PRO A 153 -8.62 17.44 14.47
N ILE A 154 -7.39 17.08 14.83
CA ILE A 154 -6.57 16.07 14.16
C ILE A 154 -6.90 14.69 14.73
N LYS A 155 -7.19 13.72 13.86
CA LYS A 155 -7.32 12.30 14.21
C LYS A 155 -6.21 11.52 13.52
N LEU A 156 -5.49 10.73 14.29
CA LEU A 156 -4.41 9.88 13.82
C LEU A 156 -4.86 8.42 13.90
N PHE A 157 -4.36 7.59 13.00
CA PHE A 157 -4.68 6.16 12.96
C PHE A 157 -3.45 5.36 12.54
N ASN A 158 -3.52 4.04 12.71
CA ASN A 158 -2.61 3.05 12.13
C ASN A 158 -1.18 3.04 12.65
N ASN A 159 -1.02 3.24 13.96
CA ASN A 159 0.24 2.90 14.63
C ASN A 159 -0.02 2.47 16.08
N ASN A 160 0.37 1.25 16.46
CA ASN A 160 0.16 0.77 17.83
C ASN A 160 1.29 1.14 18.80
N THR A 161 2.45 1.56 18.31
CA THR A 161 3.60 1.94 19.13
C THR A 161 3.51 3.40 19.61
N ILE A 162 2.78 4.23 18.87
CA ILE A 162 2.52 5.63 19.20
C ILE A 162 1.35 5.72 20.17
N ILE A 163 1.65 5.89 21.46
CA ILE A 163 0.64 6.09 22.51
C ILE A 163 0.29 7.58 22.58
N HIS A 164 -0.80 7.97 21.92
CA HIS A 164 -1.31 9.36 21.95
C HIS A 164 -2.84 9.36 21.99
N PRO A 165 -3.52 10.23 22.76
CA PRO A 165 -4.99 10.25 22.85
C PRO A 165 -5.72 10.46 21.52
N GLN A 166 -5.07 11.15 20.57
CA GLN A 166 -5.60 11.37 19.22
C GLN A 166 -5.25 10.27 18.22
N ASN A 167 -4.46 9.26 18.62
CA ASN A 167 -4.27 8.05 17.85
C ASN A 167 -5.39 7.05 18.21
N LEU A 168 -6.30 6.86 17.27
CA LEU A 168 -7.56 6.14 17.48
C LEU A 168 -7.46 4.64 17.18
N GLY A 169 -6.24 4.14 16.95
CA GLY A 169 -5.97 2.72 16.74
C GLY A 169 -5.86 2.32 15.27
N LEU A 170 -5.94 1.01 15.02
CA LEU A 170 -5.82 0.43 13.69
C LEU A 170 -7.14 0.44 12.94
N VAL A 171 -7.07 0.77 11.66
CA VAL A 171 -8.18 0.74 10.70
C VAL A 171 -7.76 0.00 9.43
N SER A 172 -8.71 -0.69 8.81
CA SER A 172 -8.50 -1.42 7.56
C SER A 172 -8.39 -0.46 6.37
N GLU A 173 -7.92 -0.93 5.20
CA GLU A 173 -7.92 -0.10 3.98
C GLU A 173 -9.34 0.39 3.62
N ASN A 174 -10.36 -0.43 3.86
CA ASN A 174 -11.75 -0.05 3.63
C ASN A 174 -12.19 1.12 4.53
N ASP A 175 -11.81 1.05 5.81
CA ASP A 175 -12.11 2.11 6.77
C ASP A 175 -11.31 3.38 6.48
N LYS A 176 -10.05 3.26 6.03
CA LYS A 176 -9.26 4.42 5.59
C LYS A 176 -9.93 5.15 4.43
N ALA A 177 -10.45 4.41 3.46
CA ALA A 177 -11.16 4.99 2.34
C ALA A 177 -12.44 5.71 2.80
N LEU A 178 -13.20 5.12 3.73
CA LEU A 178 -14.36 5.76 4.33
C LEU A 178 -13.97 7.05 5.08
N LEU A 179 -12.93 7.00 5.91
CA LEU A 179 -12.41 8.13 6.66
C LEU A 179 -11.98 9.28 5.75
N LEU A 180 -11.26 8.98 4.66
CA LEU A 180 -10.87 9.99 3.66
C LEU A 180 -12.11 10.60 2.99
N ARG A 181 -13.07 9.78 2.54
CA ARG A 181 -14.31 10.29 1.92
C ARG A 181 -15.11 11.21 2.85
N GLN A 182 -15.09 10.94 4.16
CA GLN A 182 -15.79 11.74 5.18
C GLN A 182 -15.00 12.96 5.68
N SER A 183 -13.71 13.07 5.35
CA SER A 183 -12.83 14.11 5.87
C SER A 183 -12.56 15.18 4.83
N LYS A 184 -12.54 16.44 5.28
CA LYS A 184 -12.17 17.57 4.43
C LYS A 184 -10.66 17.63 4.19
N TYR A 185 -9.86 17.31 5.21
CA TYR A 185 -8.41 17.42 5.14
C TYR A 185 -7.70 16.11 5.45
N TYR A 186 -6.65 15.82 4.68
CA TYR A 186 -5.67 14.79 4.99
C TYR A 186 -4.33 15.45 5.29
N LEU A 187 -3.75 15.21 6.47
CA LEU A 187 -2.42 15.68 6.83
C LEU A 187 -1.39 14.67 6.35
N ALA A 188 -0.59 15.06 5.36
CA ALA A 188 0.49 14.24 4.83
C ALA A 188 1.71 14.32 5.76
N ILE A 189 1.79 13.38 6.71
CA ILE A 189 3.01 13.20 7.51
C ILE A 189 4.09 12.50 6.68
N ASN A 190 3.68 11.61 5.77
CA ASN A 190 4.48 11.06 4.69
C ASN A 190 3.66 11.08 3.39
N ASP A 191 4.30 10.70 2.29
CA ASP A 191 3.71 10.74 0.95
C ASP A 191 2.85 9.51 0.60
N ASP A 192 2.70 8.53 1.52
CA ASP A 192 2.16 7.22 1.19
C ASP A 192 0.69 7.28 0.75
N TYR A 193 -0.18 8.00 1.49
CA TYR A 193 -1.63 8.08 1.22
C TYR A 193 -2.07 9.36 0.51
N VAL A 194 -1.13 10.20 0.08
CA VAL A 194 -1.43 11.42 -0.66
C VAL A 194 -2.26 11.14 -1.94
N PRO A 195 -1.93 10.13 -2.77
CA PRO A 195 -2.72 9.81 -3.95
C PRO A 195 -4.16 9.40 -3.64
N GLU A 196 -4.37 8.58 -2.61
CA GLU A 196 -5.69 8.16 -2.15
C GLU A 196 -6.51 9.32 -1.59
N ALA A 197 -5.86 10.23 -0.85
CA ALA A 197 -6.51 11.43 -0.34
C ALA A 197 -7.01 12.33 -1.46
N TRP A 198 -6.22 12.52 -2.53
CA TRP A 198 -6.67 13.22 -3.72
C TRP A 198 -7.82 12.50 -4.43
N ALA A 199 -7.73 11.17 -4.59
CA ALA A 199 -8.78 10.36 -5.20
C ALA A 199 -10.12 10.46 -4.43
N SER A 200 -10.05 10.57 -3.10
CA SER A 200 -11.20 10.80 -2.22
C SER A 200 -11.57 12.28 -2.04
N GLN A 201 -11.01 13.18 -2.86
CA GLN A 201 -11.29 14.62 -2.87
C GLN A 201 -10.96 15.35 -1.55
N CYS A 202 -9.98 14.88 -0.78
CA CYS A 202 -9.47 15.60 0.38
C CYS A 202 -8.54 16.73 -0.05
N LEU A 203 -8.53 17.82 0.71
CA LEU A 203 -7.44 18.79 0.67
C LEU A 203 -6.25 18.22 1.43
N VAL A 204 -5.12 18.05 0.75
CA VAL A 204 -3.91 17.50 1.35
C VAL A 204 -3.09 18.62 1.97
N LEU A 205 -2.86 18.55 3.27
CA LEU A 205 -2.11 19.51 4.05
C LEU A 205 -0.70 18.99 4.33
N SER A 206 0.30 19.85 4.20
CA SER A 206 1.63 19.67 4.76
C SER A 206 1.73 20.32 6.15
N LYS A 207 2.87 20.17 6.83
CA LYS A 207 3.09 20.77 8.17
C LYS A 207 2.84 22.29 8.18
N ASP A 208 3.23 22.99 7.11
CA ASP A 208 3.19 24.44 7.01
C ASP A 208 1.76 24.95 6.71
N ASP A 209 0.86 24.04 6.34
CA ASP A 209 -0.53 24.35 6.01
C ASP A 209 -1.47 24.24 7.22
N LEU A 210 -1.01 23.76 8.37
CA LEU A 210 -1.87 23.47 9.52
C LEU A 210 -2.45 24.71 10.19
N GLU A 211 -1.76 25.84 10.12
CA GLU A 211 -2.25 27.11 10.69
C GLU A 211 -3.32 27.76 9.81
N THR A 212 -3.19 27.64 8.48
CA THR A 212 -4.07 28.30 7.52
C THR A 212 -5.15 27.38 6.94
N LEU A 213 -4.95 26.07 7.05
CA LEU A 213 -5.71 25.01 6.39
C LEU A 213 -5.83 25.20 4.87
N GLN A 214 -4.82 25.83 4.27
CA GLN A 214 -4.72 26.04 2.83
C GLN A 214 -3.53 25.26 2.28
N PRO A 215 -3.75 24.26 1.40
CA PRO A 215 -2.65 23.49 0.81
C PRO A 215 -1.65 24.39 0.06
N THR A 216 -0.38 24.35 0.46
CA THR A 216 0.70 25.03 -0.28
C THR A 216 1.57 24.05 -1.05
N THR A 217 1.96 22.94 -0.41
CA THR A 217 2.83 21.90 -0.99
C THR A 217 2.08 21.00 -1.97
N TYR A 218 0.85 20.63 -1.64
CA TYR A 218 0.05 19.63 -2.37
C TYR A 218 -1.10 20.25 -3.17
N LYS A 219 -0.86 21.43 -3.76
CA LYS A 219 -1.86 22.17 -4.56
C LYS A 219 -2.35 21.40 -5.79
N ASN A 220 -1.43 20.71 -6.46
CA ASN A 220 -1.70 19.97 -7.69
C ASN A 220 -1.50 18.47 -7.47
N SER A 221 -2.48 17.68 -7.87
CA SER A 221 -2.37 16.23 -7.87
C SER A 221 -1.23 15.78 -8.79
N LYS A 222 -0.32 14.95 -8.25
CA LYS A 222 0.69 14.24 -9.06
C LYS A 222 0.03 13.07 -9.79
N SER A 223 0.59 12.66 -10.92
CA SER A 223 0.13 11.47 -11.64
C SER A 223 0.25 10.20 -10.78
N PHE A 224 -0.82 9.42 -10.71
CA PHE A 224 -0.87 8.09 -10.10
C PHE A 224 -1.52 7.09 -11.06
N GLN A 225 -1.30 5.80 -10.82
CA GLN A 225 -1.80 4.69 -11.63
C GLN A 225 -2.70 3.77 -10.79
N SER A 226 -3.66 3.08 -11.40
CA SER A 226 -4.46 2.08 -10.68
C SER A 226 -3.69 0.77 -10.45
N TYR A 227 -3.96 0.07 -9.35
CA TYR A 227 -3.41 -1.27 -9.11
C TYR A 227 -3.73 -2.23 -10.27
N SER A 228 -4.95 -2.18 -10.81
CA SER A 228 -5.37 -3.00 -11.95
C SER A 228 -4.49 -2.76 -13.18
N ASN A 229 -4.24 -1.48 -13.54
CA ASN A 229 -3.35 -1.15 -14.66
C ASN A 229 -1.91 -1.57 -14.40
N PHE A 230 -1.42 -1.42 -13.18
CA PHE A 230 -0.07 -1.86 -12.81
C PHE A 230 0.09 -3.38 -12.99
N LEU A 231 -0.86 -4.16 -12.46
CA LEU A 231 -0.88 -5.60 -12.64
C LEU A 231 -1.02 -5.98 -14.13
N LYS A 232 -1.80 -5.25 -14.92
CA LYS A 232 -1.94 -5.52 -16.36
C LYS A 232 -0.63 -5.36 -17.12
N VAL A 233 0.20 -4.37 -16.74
CA VAL A 233 1.54 -4.20 -17.28
C VAL A 233 2.46 -5.32 -16.78
N LEU A 234 2.40 -5.64 -15.49
CA LEU A 234 3.21 -6.70 -14.89
C LEU A 234 2.99 -8.07 -15.55
N PHE A 235 1.76 -8.37 -15.97
CA PHE A 235 1.38 -9.61 -16.67
C PHE A 235 1.84 -9.69 -18.13
N ARG A 236 2.28 -8.58 -18.72
CA ARG A 236 2.78 -8.54 -20.10
C ARG A 236 4.29 -8.74 -20.20
N GLU A 237 5.00 -8.63 -19.09
CA GLU A 237 6.45 -8.81 -18.96
C GLU A 237 6.82 -10.29 -18.90
#